data_AF-A0A0B7BY92-F1
#
_entry.id   AF-A0A0B7BY92-F1
#
_cell.length_a   1.000
_cell.length_b   1.000
_cell.length_c   1.000
_cell.angle_alpha   90.00
_cell.angle_beta   90.00
_cell.angle_gamma   90.00
#
_symmetry.space_group_name_H-M   'P 1'
#
loop_
_entity.id
_entity.type
_entity.pdbx_description
1 polymer ?
#
loop_
_entity_poly.entity_id
_entity_poly.type
_entity_poly.pdbx_seq_one_letter_code
_entity_poly.pdbx_strand_id
1 'polypeptide(L)' 'MATSLAAQLKKLATPEAQSLLGSRDHIQASFLYDNKEAATYDRQHFYNIGINGLQQLIRRDERFREFEQSLFSPSSQTFQ' A
#
# COMPACT_ATOMS: atom_id res chain seq x y z
N MET A 1 19.19 -9.72 -33.53
CA MET A 1 19.68 -8.32 -33.54
C MET A 1 18.57 -7.45 -32.99
N ALA A 2 18.70 -6.94 -31.77
CA ALA A 2 17.69 -6.06 -31.17
C ALA A 2 17.82 -4.66 -31.78
N THR A 3 16.73 -4.10 -32.31
CA THR A 3 16.72 -2.80 -32.98
C THR A 3 16.93 -1.66 -31.96
N SER A 4 17.63 -0.60 -32.37
CA SER A 4 17.94 0.61 -31.57
C SER A 4 16.74 1.15 -30.77
N LEU A 5 15.53 1.05 -31.34
CA LEU A 5 14.27 1.42 -30.71
C LEU A 5 13.96 0.61 -29.44
N ALA A 6 14.20 -0.71 -29.44
CA ALA A 6 13.95 -1.57 -28.27
C ALA A 6 14.88 -1.23 -27.11
N ALA A 7 16.14 -0.85 -27.40
CA ALA A 7 17.07 -0.38 -26.39
C ALA A 7 16.67 1.00 -25.83
N GLN A 8 16.15 1.88 -26.68
CA GLN A 8 15.63 3.20 -26.28
C GLN A 8 14.36 3.09 -25.42
N LEU A 9 13.42 2.20 -25.77
CA LEU A 9 12.23 1.92 -24.96
C LEU A 9 12.57 1.33 -23.60
N LYS A 10 13.56 0.42 -23.53
CA LYS A 10 14.02 -0.14 -22.25
C LYS A 10 14.68 0.91 -21.35
N LYS A 11 15.34 1.92 -21.94
CA LYS A 11 15.91 3.06 -21.21
C LYS A 11 14.84 4.04 -20.74
N LEU A 12 13.72 4.14 -21.46
CA LEU A 12 12.55 4.96 -21.10
C LEU A 12 11.65 4.30 -20.05
N ALA A 13 11.75 2.98 -19.86
CA ALA A 13 11.11 2.24 -18.78
C ALA A 13 11.77 2.52 -17.41
N THR A 14 12.00 3.80 -17.09
CA THR A 14 12.41 4.25 -15.76
C THR A 14 11.32 3.93 -14.73
N PRO A 15 11.65 3.84 -13.44
CA PRO A 15 10.66 3.63 -12.37
C PRO A 15 9.53 4.68 -12.43
N GLU A 16 9.87 5.90 -12.84
CA GLU A 16 8.94 7.01 -13.04
C GLU A 16 7.95 6.76 -14.19
N ALA A 17 8.41 6.21 -15.33
CA ALA A 17 7.51 5.84 -16.42
C ALA A 17 6.60 4.66 -16.05
N GLN A 18 7.06 3.73 -15.21
CA GLN A 18 6.25 2.64 -14.67
C GLN A 18 5.18 3.14 -13.68
N SER A 19 5.39 4.30 -13.04
CA SER A 19 4.36 4.97 -12.23
C SER A 19 3.29 5.66 -13.09
N LEU A 20 3.62 6.06 -14.32
CA LEU A 20 2.70 6.73 -15.25
C LEU A 20 1.90 5.75 -16.12
N LEU A 21 2.49 4.60 -16.44
CA LEU A 21 1.79 3.43 -16.97
C LEU A 21 0.95 2.84 -15.83
N GLY A 22 -0.28 3.32 -15.65
CA GLY A 22 -1.23 2.92 -14.59
C GLY A 22 -1.65 1.44 -14.62
N SER A 23 -0.67 0.54 -14.63
CA SER A 23 -0.76 -0.90 -14.83
C SER A 23 0.08 -1.66 -13.81
N ARG A 24 0.32 -1.07 -12.63
CA ARG A 24 0.04 -1.90 -11.46
C ARG A 24 -1.45 -1.85 -11.31
N ASP A 25 -2.12 -2.80 -11.98
CA ASP A 25 -3.34 -3.37 -11.44
C ASP A 25 -3.16 -3.38 -9.92
N HIS A 26 -4.08 -2.73 -9.23
CA HIS A 26 -4.14 -2.66 -7.77
C HIS A 26 -4.32 -4.10 -7.25
N ILE A 27 -3.30 -4.95 -7.40
CA ILE A 27 -3.12 -6.13 -6.59
C ILE A 27 -2.91 -5.54 -5.22
N GLN A 28 -4.02 -5.31 -4.52
CA GLN A 28 -4.00 -4.98 -3.12
C GLN A 28 -3.43 -6.21 -2.43
N ALA A 29 -2.10 -6.27 -2.40
CA ALA A 29 -1.36 -7.29 -1.72
C ALA A 29 -1.79 -7.23 -0.26
N SER A 30 -2.63 -8.18 0.12
CA SER A 30 -3.23 -8.24 1.43
C SER A 30 -2.75 -9.52 2.08
N PHE A 31 -2.29 -9.40 3.32
CA PHE A 31 -1.98 -10.56 4.16
C PHE A 31 -3.24 -11.18 4.78
N LEU A 32 -4.37 -10.44 4.77
CA LEU A 32 -5.61 -10.85 5.43
C LEU A 32 -6.66 -11.39 4.46
N TYR A 33 -6.57 -11.02 3.18
CA TYR A 33 -7.58 -11.33 2.17
C TYR A 33 -6.91 -11.77 0.87
N ASP A 34 -7.64 -12.55 0.08
CA ASP A 34 -7.23 -12.80 -1.29
C ASP A 34 -7.26 -11.50 -2.12
N ASN A 35 -6.42 -11.42 -3.15
CA ASN A 35 -6.32 -10.21 -3.99
C ASN A 35 -7.66 -9.75 -4.57
N LYS A 36 -8.58 -10.69 -4.85
CA LYS A 36 -9.93 -10.38 -5.35
C LYS A 36 -10.82 -9.74 -4.28
N GLU A 37 -10.73 -10.24 -3.06
CA GLU A 37 -11.49 -9.73 -1.92
C GLU A 37 -10.93 -8.38 -1.46
N ALA A 38 -9.60 -8.27 -1.36
CA ALA A 38 -8.91 -7.03 -1.00
C ALA A 38 -9.28 -5.88 -1.94
N ALA A 39 -9.33 -6.13 -3.25
CA ALA A 39 -9.72 -5.14 -4.25
C ALA A 39 -11.16 -4.60 -4.09
N THR A 40 -12.02 -5.31 -3.35
CA THR A 40 -13.41 -4.88 -3.07
C THR A 40 -13.49 -3.95 -1.86
N TYR A 41 -12.48 -3.97 -0.98
CA TYR A 41 -12.49 -3.19 0.25
C TYR A 41 -11.79 -1.83 0.09
N ASP A 42 -12.38 -0.83 0.72
CA ASP A 42 -11.83 0.52 0.77
C ASP A 42 -10.68 0.66 1.78
N ARG A 43 -9.83 1.67 1.59
CA ARG A 43 -8.74 2.01 2.52
C ARG A 43 -9.23 2.24 3.96
N GLN A 44 -10.46 2.74 4.12
CA GLN A 44 -11.09 2.91 5.44
C GLN A 44 -11.33 1.58 6.16
N HIS A 45 -11.68 0.52 5.44
CA HIS A 45 -11.88 -0.81 6.01
C HIS A 45 -10.58 -1.34 6.64
N PHE A 46 -9.47 -1.25 5.89
CA PHE A 46 -8.16 -1.65 6.38
C PHE A 46 -7.68 -0.80 7.55
N TYR A 47 -7.95 0.51 7.51
CA TYR A 47 -7.63 1.40 8.62
C TYR A 47 -8.38 0.99 9.90
N ASN A 48 -9.68 0.70 9.81
CA ASN A 48 -10.48 0.27 10.96
C ASN A 48 -9.94 -1.05 11.55
N ILE A 49 -9.57 -2.02 10.71
CA ILE A 49 -8.93 -3.26 11.14
C ILE A 49 -7.61 -2.97 11.87
N GLY A 50 -6.79 -2.08 11.29
CA GLY A 50 -5.51 -1.66 11.87
C GLY A 50 -5.66 -1.00 13.24
N ILE A 51 -6.60 -0.07 13.40
CA ILE A 51 -6.90 0.58 14.68
C ILE A 51 -7.35 -0.42 15.72
N ASN A 52 -8.25 -1.35 15.36
CA ASN A 52 -8.71 -2.37 16.27
C ASN A 52 -7.54 -3.27 16.72
N GLY A 53 -6.70 -3.71 15.78
CA GLY A 53 -5.49 -4.49 16.07
C GLY A 53 -4.51 -3.74 16.98
N LEU A 54 -4.27 -2.46 16.72
CA LEU A 54 -3.42 -1.60 17.54
C LEU A 54 -3.94 -1.51 18.98
N GLN A 55 -5.25 -1.31 19.17
CA GLN A 55 -5.85 -1.28 20.50
C GLN A 55 -5.64 -2.59 21.26
N GLN A 56 -5.70 -3.74 20.58
CA GLN A 56 -5.39 -5.02 21.22
C GLN A 56 -3.90 -5.14 21.58
N LEU A 57 -3.00 -4.62 20.75
CA LEU A 57 -1.57 -4.58 21.05
C LEU A 57 -1.26 -3.67 22.24
N ILE A 58 -1.86 -2.47 22.30
CA ILE A 58 -1.71 -1.52 23.42
C ILE A 58 -2.18 -2.12 24.73
N ARG A 59 -3.28 -2.89 24.71
CA ARG A 59 -3.76 -3.61 25.91
C ARG A 59 -2.76 -4.64 26.44
N ARG A 60 -1.90 -5.18 25.58
CA ARG A 60 -0.84 -6.12 25.98
C ARG A 60 0.45 -5.40 26.35
N ASP A 61 0.78 -4.33 25.65
CA ASP A 61 2.02 -3.59 25.80
C ASP A 61 1.80 -2.11 25.44
N GLU A 62 1.94 -1.24 26.45
CA GLU A 62 1.65 0.19 26.32
C GLU A 62 2.60 0.92 25.38
N ARG A 63 3.76 0.34 25.04
CA ARG A 63 4.73 0.95 24.12
C ARG A 63 4.14 1.22 22.75
N PHE A 64 3.16 0.43 22.32
CA PHE A 64 2.51 0.61 21.02
C PHE A 64 1.62 1.86 20.93
N ARG A 65 1.36 2.56 22.05
CA ARG A 65 0.56 3.79 22.05
C ARG A 65 1.19 4.91 21.23
N GLU A 66 2.52 4.92 21.09
CA GLU A 66 3.22 5.93 20.27
C GLU A 66 2.81 5.90 18.79
N PHE A 67 2.39 4.74 18.28
CA PHE A 67 2.01 4.57 16.89
C PHE A 67 0.59 5.04 16.58
N GLU A 68 -0.24 5.28 17.60
CA GLU A 68 -1.62 5.75 17.44
C GLU A 68 -1.68 7.13 16.77
N GLN A 69 -0.76 8.02 17.14
CA GLN A 69 -0.69 9.39 16.61
C GLN A 69 0.25 9.54 15.43
N SER A 70 1.04 8.51 15.11
CA SER A 70 1.99 8.49 13.99
C SER A 70 1.46 7.65 12.84
N LEU A 71 1.61 6.34 12.90
CA LEU A 71 1.25 5.42 11.81
C LEU A 71 -0.26 5.26 11.64
N PHE A 72 -1.01 5.31 12.74
CA PHE A 72 -2.46 5.12 12.75
C PHE A 72 -3.22 6.42 12.96
N SER A 73 -2.62 7.55 12.61
CA SER A 73 -3.32 8.84 12.62
C SER A 73 -4.37 8.90 11.49
N PRO A 74 -5.44 9.70 11.61
CA PRO A 74 -6.40 9.92 10.53
C PRO A 74 -5.74 10.46 9.26
N SER A 75 -4.69 11.28 9.42
CA SER A 75 -3.86 11.81 8.31
C SER A 75 -3.07 10.74 7.57
N SER A 76 -2.80 9.59 8.20
CA SER A 76 -2.09 8.48 7.55
C SER A 76 -2.94 7.80 6.46
N GLN A 77 -4.25 8.05 6.43
CA GLN A 77 -5.12 7.56 5.37
C GLN A 77 -4.95 8.31 4.04
N THR A 78 -4.44 9.54 4.06
CA THR A 78 -4.24 10.36 2.85
C THR A 78 -2.78 10.47 2.44
N PHE A 79 -1.85 9.94 3.25
CA PHE A 79 -0.43 9.88 2.90
C PHE A 79 -0.23 8.95 1.69
N GLN A 80 0.40 9.46 0.62
CA GLN A 80 0.57 8.82 -0.68
C GLN A 80 2.04 8.83 -1.08
#